data_AF-A0A959CEQ5-F1
#
_entry.id   AF-A0A959CEQ5-F1
#
_cell.length_a   1.000
_cell.length_b   1.000
_cell.length_c   1.000
_cell.angle_alpha   90.00
_cell.angle_beta   90.00
_cell.angle_gamma   90.00
#
_symmetry.space_group_name_H-M   'P 1'
#
loop_
_entity.id
_entity.type
_entity.pdbx_description
1 polymer ?
#
loop_
_entity_poly.entity_id
_entity_poly.type
_entity_poly.pdbx_seq_one_letter_code
_entity_poly.pdbx_strand_id
1 'polypeptide(L)'
;MTIRQFSMVLALAALAGCQPTETRQDIGFPAGRWVDLSYPFDENTIYWPTAESFRLDTVAEGVTEKGYYYSAYSFCAAEHGGTHMDAPVHFAEGKNAVEEIPLEQLIGPAVVVDVSEKALDNRDYLIQVSDFEAWEQANGQIPSGAIVLANTGSGQFWPDRVKYMGTDKRGEEGVAGLHFPGLHPDAARWLAEERAIKAFGLDTPSIDYGQSVNFESHQVLGAANIPGLENIANLGQLPARGSWVVGLPMLIRHGSGAPLRIVALVPEK
;
A
#
# COMPACT_ATOMS: atom_id res chain seq x y z
N MET A 1 57.39 -74.48 32.89
CA MET A 1 57.13 -73.88 31.56
C MET A 1 55.75 -73.28 31.63
N THR A 2 55.67 -71.98 31.93
CA THR A 2 54.42 -71.32 32.34
C THR A 2 54.15 -70.21 31.32
N ILE A 3 53.12 -70.44 30.50
CA ILE A 3 52.68 -69.57 29.40
C ILE A 3 52.03 -68.32 30.01
N ARG A 4 52.61 -67.14 29.77
CA ARG A 4 51.97 -65.85 30.08
C ARG A 4 51.11 -65.43 28.89
N GLN A 5 49.79 -65.41 29.08
CA GLN A 5 48.83 -64.85 28.15
C GLN A 5 48.94 -63.32 28.13
N PHE A 6 49.09 -62.75 26.94
CA PHE A 6 48.93 -61.31 26.69
C PHE A 6 47.45 -61.02 26.41
N SER A 7 46.79 -60.26 27.29
CA SER A 7 45.46 -59.72 27.03
C SER A 7 45.59 -58.39 26.26
N MET A 8 45.09 -58.38 25.03
CA MET A 8 44.99 -57.21 24.17
C MET A 8 43.74 -56.42 24.58
N VAL A 9 43.92 -55.21 25.11
CA VAL A 9 42.81 -54.31 25.46
C VAL A 9 42.37 -53.57 24.20
N LEU A 10 41.15 -53.87 23.73
CA LEU A 10 40.49 -53.16 22.63
C LEU A 10 39.87 -51.87 23.17
N ALA A 11 40.40 -50.71 22.79
CA ALA A 11 39.81 -49.41 23.13
C ALA A 11 38.64 -49.13 22.17
N LEU A 12 37.40 -49.20 22.67
CA LEU A 12 36.22 -48.70 21.94
C LEU A 12 36.22 -47.17 22.00
N ALA A 13 36.51 -46.51 20.87
CA ALA A 13 36.27 -45.09 20.72
C ALA A 13 34.77 -44.86 20.47
N ALA A 14 34.07 -44.34 21.49
CA ALA A 14 32.71 -43.87 21.33
C ALA A 14 32.71 -42.56 20.54
N LEU A 15 32.38 -42.64 19.25
CA LEU A 15 32.08 -41.47 18.43
C LEU A 15 30.73 -40.91 18.88
N ALA A 16 30.76 -39.91 19.76
CA ALA A 16 29.60 -39.08 20.04
C ALA A 16 29.29 -38.27 18.78
N GLY A 17 28.36 -38.76 17.96
CA GLY A 17 27.81 -38.00 16.85
C GLY A 17 27.03 -36.81 17.41
N CYS A 18 27.62 -35.62 17.37
CA CYS A 18 26.85 -34.38 17.49
C CYS A 18 25.89 -34.33 16.31
N GLN A 19 24.62 -34.64 16.54
CA GLN A 19 23.59 -34.24 15.58
C GLN A 19 23.54 -32.71 15.61
N PRO A 20 23.58 -32.04 14.44
CA PRO A 20 23.28 -30.62 14.41
C PRO A 20 21.85 -30.45 14.91
N THR A 21 21.69 -29.75 16.01
CA THR A 21 20.39 -29.23 16.44
C THR A 21 19.93 -28.33 15.31
N GLU A 22 19.01 -28.79 14.46
CA GLU A 22 18.27 -27.90 13.59
C GLU A 22 17.51 -26.94 14.51
N THR A 23 18.10 -25.78 14.76
CA THR A 23 17.33 -24.61 15.16
C THR A 23 16.39 -24.36 14.00
N ARG A 24 15.17 -24.89 14.10
CA ARG A 24 14.02 -24.34 13.41
C ARG A 24 14.03 -22.87 13.77
N GLN A 25 14.58 -22.03 12.89
CA GLN A 25 14.28 -20.62 12.96
C GLN A 25 12.77 -20.58 12.89
N ASP A 26 12.13 -20.16 13.98
CA ASP A 26 10.79 -19.64 13.87
C ASP A 26 10.88 -18.55 12.81
N ILE A 27 10.49 -18.90 11.59
CA ILE A 27 10.07 -17.97 10.54
C ILE A 27 8.75 -17.33 11.00
N GLY A 28 8.77 -16.82 12.23
CA GLY A 28 7.69 -16.08 12.82
C GLY A 28 7.57 -14.81 12.01
N PHE A 29 6.43 -14.66 11.34
CA PHE A 29 5.96 -13.36 10.89
C PHE A 29 6.13 -12.36 12.04
N PRO A 30 6.55 -11.10 11.77
CA PRO A 30 6.82 -10.17 12.86
C PRO A 30 5.59 -10.08 13.78
N ALA A 31 5.82 -10.14 15.09
CA ALA A 31 4.74 -10.01 16.07
C ALA A 31 4.14 -8.60 15.97
N GLY A 32 2.82 -8.52 15.96
CA GLY A 32 2.14 -7.25 15.71
C GLY A 32 0.65 -7.41 15.44
N ARG A 33 -0.03 -6.27 15.38
CA ARG A 33 -1.44 -6.16 15.00
C ARG A 33 -1.52 -5.78 13.52
N TRP A 34 -2.28 -6.57 12.75
CA TRP A 34 -2.64 -6.19 11.39
C TRP A 34 -3.71 -5.10 11.40
N VAL A 35 -3.47 -4.06 10.62
CA VAL A 35 -4.41 -2.98 10.31
C VAL A 35 -4.79 -3.12 8.86
N ASP A 36 -6.09 -3.19 8.61
CA ASP A 36 -6.65 -3.13 7.27
C ASP A 36 -6.70 -1.68 6.81
N LEU A 37 -6.05 -1.39 5.68
CA LEU A 37 -5.90 -0.05 5.13
C LEU A 37 -6.70 0.11 3.83
N SER A 38 -7.67 -0.77 3.59
CA SER A 38 -8.57 -0.71 2.43
C SER A 38 -10.02 -0.43 2.83
N TYR A 39 -10.71 0.35 2.01
CA TYR A 39 -12.17 0.41 2.04
C TYR A 39 -12.78 -0.84 1.38
N PRO A 40 -14.04 -1.19 1.70
CA PRO A 40 -14.80 -2.16 0.92
C PRO A 40 -14.84 -1.76 -0.57
N PHE A 41 -14.77 -2.77 -1.46
CA PHE A 41 -14.87 -2.58 -2.90
C PHE A 41 -16.27 -3.03 -3.36
N ASP A 42 -17.20 -2.09 -3.32
CA ASP A 42 -18.64 -2.29 -3.58
C ASP A 42 -19.27 -1.09 -4.33
N GLU A 43 -20.60 -1.03 -4.42
CA GLU A 43 -21.33 0.04 -5.09
C GLU A 43 -21.13 1.45 -4.49
N ASN A 44 -20.65 1.55 -3.24
CA ASN A 44 -20.31 2.81 -2.58
C ASN A 44 -18.85 3.22 -2.80
N THR A 45 -18.07 2.40 -3.50
CA THR A 45 -16.70 2.74 -3.88
C THR A 45 -16.66 4.07 -4.61
N ILE A 46 -15.82 4.97 -4.12
CA ILE A 46 -15.60 6.26 -4.75
C ILE A 46 -14.58 6.10 -5.89
N TYR A 47 -15.01 6.52 -7.07
CA TYR A 47 -14.20 6.64 -8.28
C TYR A 47 -14.06 8.11 -8.69
N TRP A 48 -13.04 8.37 -9.50
CA TRP A 48 -12.87 9.63 -10.23
C TRP A 48 -14.16 10.03 -10.96
N PRO A 49 -14.51 11.33 -11.07
CA PRO A 49 -15.82 11.75 -11.57
C PRO A 49 -16.20 11.21 -12.96
N THR A 50 -15.21 10.96 -13.83
CA THR A 50 -15.41 10.45 -15.20
C THR A 50 -15.30 8.92 -15.35
N ALA A 51 -14.88 8.20 -14.31
CA ALA A 51 -14.64 6.76 -14.38
C ALA A 51 -15.92 5.92 -14.22
N GLU A 52 -15.96 4.71 -14.78
CA GLU A 52 -17.06 3.79 -14.53
C GLU A 52 -17.07 3.29 -13.07
N SER A 53 -18.27 3.17 -12.49
CA SER A 53 -18.44 2.67 -11.13
C SER A 53 -18.43 1.15 -11.06
N PHE A 54 -18.22 0.63 -9.84
CA PHE A 54 -18.38 -0.79 -9.54
C PHE A 54 -19.78 -1.30 -9.89
N ARG A 55 -19.84 -2.45 -10.55
CA ARG A 55 -21.06 -3.23 -10.77
C ARG A 55 -20.81 -4.69 -10.40
N LEU A 56 -21.73 -5.29 -9.65
CA LEU A 56 -21.73 -6.71 -9.31
C LEU A 56 -22.99 -7.37 -9.86
N ASP A 57 -22.82 -8.19 -10.89
CA ASP A 57 -23.89 -8.92 -11.56
C ASP A 57 -23.98 -10.34 -10.98
N THR A 58 -25.17 -10.73 -10.50
CA THR A 58 -25.39 -12.09 -9.97
C THR A 58 -25.36 -13.11 -11.12
N VAL A 59 -24.48 -14.10 -11.04
CA VAL A 59 -24.40 -15.23 -11.98
C VAL A 59 -25.24 -16.40 -11.48
N ALA A 60 -25.15 -16.70 -10.18
CA ALA A 60 -25.99 -17.68 -9.50
C ALA A 60 -26.05 -17.38 -8.00
N GLU A 61 -27.21 -17.57 -7.38
CA GLU A 61 -27.38 -17.45 -5.93
C GLU A 61 -28.47 -18.42 -5.47
N GLY A 62 -28.11 -19.39 -4.62
CA GLY A 62 -29.06 -20.30 -3.98
C GLY A 62 -28.74 -21.79 -4.13
N VAL A 63 -29.69 -22.64 -3.72
CA VAL A 63 -29.55 -24.10 -3.81
C VAL A 63 -29.75 -24.55 -5.26
N THR A 64 -28.73 -25.19 -5.83
CA THR A 64 -28.75 -25.74 -7.19
C THR A 64 -29.68 -26.96 -7.29
N GLU A 65 -30.05 -27.34 -8.50
CA GLU A 65 -30.82 -28.57 -8.78
C GLU A 65 -30.12 -29.85 -8.26
N LYS A 66 -28.80 -29.80 -8.04
CA LYS A 66 -27.99 -30.88 -7.48
C LYS A 66 -27.98 -30.90 -5.94
N GLY A 67 -28.70 -29.99 -5.28
CA GLY A 67 -28.91 -29.97 -3.84
C GLY A 67 -27.83 -29.27 -3.01
N TYR A 68 -26.89 -28.54 -3.62
CA TYR A 68 -25.88 -27.73 -2.91
C TYR A 68 -26.07 -26.23 -3.15
N TYR A 69 -25.71 -25.40 -2.16
CA TYR A 69 -25.71 -23.93 -2.29
C TYR A 69 -24.57 -23.45 -3.18
N TYR A 70 -24.87 -22.56 -4.13
CA TYR A 70 -23.91 -21.96 -5.03
C TYR A 70 -24.16 -20.46 -5.11
N SER A 71 -23.08 -19.69 -4.95
CA SER A 71 -23.05 -18.24 -5.03
C SER A 71 -21.90 -17.84 -5.94
N ALA A 72 -22.21 -17.08 -6.99
CA ALA A 72 -21.25 -16.62 -7.97
C ALA A 72 -21.71 -15.30 -8.58
N TYR A 73 -20.75 -14.40 -8.79
CA TYR A 73 -20.98 -13.06 -9.32
C TYR A 73 -19.94 -12.75 -10.40
N SER A 74 -20.31 -11.88 -11.33
CA SER A 74 -19.38 -11.18 -12.22
C SER A 74 -19.28 -9.73 -11.77
N PHE A 75 -18.11 -9.10 -11.89
CA PHE A 75 -17.98 -7.68 -11.57
C PHE A 75 -17.31 -6.89 -12.70
N CYS A 76 -17.58 -5.60 -12.75
CA CYS A 76 -16.94 -4.61 -13.63
C CYS A 76 -16.61 -3.36 -12.81
N ALA A 77 -15.44 -2.76 -13.05
CA ALA A 77 -15.00 -1.53 -12.41
C ALA A 77 -13.87 -0.89 -13.22
N ALA A 78 -13.68 0.43 -13.08
CA ALA A 78 -12.45 1.08 -13.52
C ALA A 78 -11.24 0.66 -12.66
N GLU A 79 -10.02 0.72 -13.22
CA GLU A 79 -8.77 0.38 -12.53
C GLU A 79 -8.51 1.27 -11.30
N HIS A 80 -8.82 2.56 -11.43
CA HIS A 80 -8.54 3.62 -10.45
C HIS A 80 -9.76 3.92 -9.60
N GLY A 81 -10.03 3.06 -8.62
CA GLY A 81 -11.24 3.12 -7.82
C GLY A 81 -11.08 2.57 -6.42
N GLY A 82 -11.63 3.28 -5.44
CA GLY A 82 -11.45 2.93 -4.03
C GLY A 82 -9.98 2.90 -3.66
N THR A 83 -9.63 2.08 -2.66
CA THR A 83 -8.23 1.84 -2.36
C THR A 83 -7.57 1.11 -3.52
N HIS A 84 -6.65 1.77 -4.22
CA HIS A 84 -6.03 1.26 -5.44
C HIS A 84 -4.56 1.68 -5.54
N MET A 85 -3.87 1.07 -6.50
CA MET A 85 -2.52 1.45 -6.87
C MET A 85 -2.50 2.02 -8.28
N ASP A 86 -1.76 3.11 -8.46
CA ASP A 86 -1.38 3.64 -9.77
C ASP A 86 -0.03 3.08 -10.17
N ALA A 87 0.02 2.42 -11.32
CA ALA A 87 1.27 2.01 -11.91
C ALA A 87 1.97 3.23 -12.55
N PRO A 88 3.31 3.28 -12.58
CA PRO A 88 4.04 4.37 -13.22
C PRO A 88 3.61 4.71 -14.65
N VAL A 89 3.19 3.71 -15.44
CA VAL A 89 2.69 3.91 -16.82
C VAL A 89 1.44 4.81 -16.89
N HIS A 90 0.70 4.98 -15.79
CA HIS A 90 -0.52 5.80 -15.72
C HIS A 90 -0.28 7.25 -16.17
N PHE A 91 0.88 7.82 -15.80
CA PHE A 91 1.27 9.20 -16.15
C PHE A 91 2.66 9.32 -16.78
N ALA A 92 3.36 8.21 -17.03
CA ALA A 92 4.69 8.23 -17.63
C ALA A 92 4.87 7.12 -18.68
N GLU A 93 4.90 7.53 -19.95
CA GLU A 93 5.01 6.62 -21.09
C GLU A 93 6.26 5.72 -20.99
N GLY A 94 6.09 4.42 -21.26
CA GLY A 94 7.18 3.44 -21.24
C GLY A 94 7.70 3.07 -19.84
N LYS A 95 6.99 3.47 -18.78
CA LYS A 95 7.25 3.05 -17.40
C LYS A 95 6.46 1.81 -17.04
N ASN A 96 6.70 1.28 -15.85
CA ASN A 96 6.14 0.01 -15.41
C ASN A 96 4.61 0.03 -15.42
N ALA A 97 4.00 -0.95 -16.07
CA ALA A 97 2.62 -1.35 -15.84
C ALA A 97 2.51 -2.19 -14.54
N VAL A 98 1.27 -2.48 -14.10
CA VAL A 98 1.01 -3.22 -12.84
C VAL A 98 1.83 -4.51 -12.72
N GLU A 99 1.94 -5.29 -13.80
CA GLU A 99 2.66 -6.58 -13.78
C GLU A 99 4.19 -6.45 -13.75
N GLU A 100 4.72 -5.26 -14.01
CA GLU A 100 6.16 -4.99 -14.12
C GLU A 100 6.74 -4.41 -12.82
N ILE A 101 5.87 -4.04 -11.87
CA ILE A 101 6.27 -3.47 -10.58
C ILE A 101 6.88 -4.57 -9.69
N PRO A 102 8.13 -4.41 -9.22
CA PRO A 102 8.72 -5.35 -8.28
C PRO A 102 7.95 -5.39 -6.96
N LEU A 103 7.70 -6.59 -6.42
CA LEU A 103 6.98 -6.76 -5.15
C LEU A 103 7.68 -6.04 -3.99
N GLU A 104 9.00 -5.89 -4.05
CA GLU A 104 9.78 -5.16 -3.06
C GLU A 104 9.44 -3.67 -3.00
N GLN A 105 8.83 -3.08 -4.04
CA GLN A 105 8.28 -1.72 -3.98
C GLN A 105 7.00 -1.65 -3.15
N LEU A 106 6.21 -2.73 -3.19
CA LEU A 106 4.87 -2.82 -2.62
C LEU A 106 4.82 -3.46 -1.22
N ILE A 107 5.96 -4.02 -0.78
CA ILE A 107 6.12 -4.69 0.51
C ILE A 107 7.31 -4.08 1.23
N GLY A 108 7.12 -3.66 2.49
CA GLY A 108 8.27 -3.26 3.31
C GLY A 108 7.96 -2.26 4.42
N PRO A 109 9.02 -1.72 5.04
CA PRO A 109 8.87 -0.70 6.08
C PRO A 109 8.23 0.56 5.49
N ALA A 110 7.28 1.11 6.25
CA ALA A 110 6.62 2.35 5.92
C ALA A 110 6.86 3.42 6.99
N VAL A 111 6.85 4.68 6.55
CA VAL A 111 6.76 5.86 7.42
C VAL A 111 5.43 6.55 7.18
N VAL A 112 4.85 7.11 8.23
CA VAL A 112 3.58 7.85 8.16
C VAL A 112 3.82 9.29 8.54
N VAL A 113 3.66 10.17 7.55
CA VAL A 113 3.77 11.63 7.69
C VAL A 113 2.37 12.19 7.92
N ASP A 114 2.08 12.57 9.15
CA ASP A 114 0.78 13.11 9.52
C ASP A 114 0.73 14.62 9.29
N VAL A 115 -0.14 15.03 8.38
CA VAL A 115 -0.45 16.43 8.04
C VAL A 115 -1.93 16.75 8.28
N SER A 116 -2.64 15.88 8.99
CA SER A 116 -4.09 15.93 9.12
C SER A 116 -4.60 17.23 9.75
N GLU A 117 -3.90 17.78 10.74
CA GLU A 117 -4.27 19.07 11.32
C GLU A 117 -4.32 20.18 10.26
N LYS A 118 -3.30 20.28 9.40
CA LYS A 118 -3.22 21.29 8.35
C LYS A 118 -4.21 21.03 7.21
N ALA A 119 -4.36 19.77 6.82
CA ALA A 119 -5.23 19.34 5.74
C ALA A 119 -6.73 19.41 6.09
N LEU A 120 -7.08 19.28 7.37
CA LEU A 120 -8.47 19.46 7.85
C LEU A 120 -8.84 20.93 8.04
N ASP A 121 -7.86 21.79 8.35
CA ASP A 121 -8.05 23.24 8.38
C ASP A 121 -8.16 23.83 6.96
N ASN A 122 -7.37 23.30 6.01
CA ASN A 122 -7.42 23.67 4.60
C ASN A 122 -7.63 22.45 3.71
N ARG A 123 -8.85 22.31 3.18
CA ARG A 123 -9.22 21.22 2.27
C ARG A 123 -8.37 21.13 1.00
N ASP A 124 -7.74 22.24 0.59
CA ASP A 124 -6.89 22.32 -0.60
C ASP A 124 -5.40 22.37 -0.20
N TYR A 125 -5.06 21.80 0.97
CA TYR A 125 -3.70 21.78 1.47
C TYR A 125 -2.76 21.01 0.53
N LEU A 126 -1.63 21.66 0.21
CA LEU A 126 -0.55 21.07 -0.56
C LEU A 126 0.54 20.60 0.40
N ILE A 127 0.80 19.29 0.41
CA ILE A 127 1.84 18.69 1.24
C ILE A 127 3.20 19.11 0.68
N GLN A 128 3.97 19.86 1.47
CA GLN A 128 5.22 20.48 1.02
C GLN A 128 6.44 19.70 1.49
N VAL A 129 7.61 20.00 0.90
CA VAL A 129 8.92 19.49 1.38
C VAL A 129 9.11 19.74 2.87
N SER A 130 8.68 20.90 3.37
CA SER A 130 8.80 21.29 4.78
C SER A 130 8.01 20.39 5.74
N ASP A 131 6.93 19.74 5.28
CA ASP A 131 6.19 18.76 6.09
C ASP A 131 7.05 17.50 6.33
N PHE A 132 7.73 17.03 5.29
CA PHE A 132 8.65 15.89 5.38
C PHE A 132 9.87 16.24 6.23
N GLU A 133 10.46 17.41 6.04
CA GLU A 133 11.60 17.86 6.83
C GLU A 133 11.25 18.02 8.32
N ALA A 134 10.08 18.60 8.63
CA ALA A 134 9.59 18.70 10.01
C ALA A 134 9.35 17.31 10.62
N TRP A 135 8.79 16.38 9.85
CA TRP A 135 8.63 14.99 10.27
C TRP A 135 9.98 14.32 10.55
N GLU A 136 10.98 14.53 9.70
CA GLU A 136 12.33 13.97 9.88
C GLU A 136 13.05 14.53 11.10
N GLN A 137 12.83 15.80 11.44
CA GLN A 137 13.35 16.40 12.68
C GLN A 137 12.85 15.67 13.93
N ALA A 138 11.59 15.21 13.90
CA ALA A 138 10.98 14.52 15.04
C ALA A 138 11.21 12.99 15.03
N ASN A 139 11.33 12.37 13.86
CA ASN A 139 11.28 10.91 13.69
C ASN A 139 12.56 10.31 13.06
N GLY A 140 13.56 11.14 12.78
CA GLY A 140 14.75 10.77 12.01
C GLY A 140 14.47 10.70 10.51
N GLN A 141 15.54 10.67 9.71
CA GLN A 141 15.47 10.69 8.25
C GLN A 141 14.56 9.58 7.69
N ILE A 142 13.79 9.90 6.65
CA ILE A 142 13.06 8.94 5.82
C ILE A 142 14.11 8.02 5.17
N PRO A 143 14.05 6.69 5.43
CA PRO A 143 15.00 5.78 4.83
C PRO A 143 14.85 5.72 3.31
N SER A 144 15.97 5.56 2.61
CA SER A 144 15.92 5.17 1.19
C SER A 144 15.20 3.83 1.04
N GLY A 145 14.36 3.71 0.02
CA GLY A 145 13.50 2.55 -0.19
C GLY A 145 12.36 2.43 0.84
N ALA A 146 11.99 3.50 1.54
CA ALA A 146 10.78 3.51 2.35
C ALA A 146 9.52 3.60 1.48
N ILE A 147 8.43 3.01 1.98
CA ILE A 147 7.07 3.39 1.57
C ILE A 147 6.70 4.62 2.39
N VAL A 148 6.37 5.73 1.75
CA VAL A 148 5.95 6.96 2.44
C VAL A 148 4.45 7.10 2.33
N LEU A 149 3.75 7.15 3.46
CA LEU A 149 2.31 7.35 3.54
C LEU A 149 2.02 8.72 4.16
N ALA A 150 1.22 9.54 3.50
CA ALA A 150 0.77 10.82 4.03
C ALA A 150 -0.65 10.69 4.59
N ASN A 151 -0.81 10.94 5.90
CA ASN A 151 -2.11 10.98 6.55
C ASN A 151 -2.66 12.41 6.51
N THR A 152 -3.68 12.66 5.70
CA THR A 152 -4.37 13.95 5.61
C THR A 152 -5.62 14.01 6.49
N GLY A 153 -6.06 12.87 7.04
CA GLY A 153 -7.31 12.76 7.80
C GLY A 153 -8.57 12.78 6.93
N SER A 154 -8.42 12.82 5.60
CA SER A 154 -9.54 12.81 4.64
C SER A 154 -10.34 11.51 4.70
N GLY A 155 -9.72 10.41 5.14
CA GLY A 155 -10.40 9.13 5.29
C GLY A 155 -11.63 9.17 6.22
N GLN A 156 -11.74 10.15 7.12
CA GLN A 156 -12.93 10.33 7.97
C GLN A 156 -14.20 10.72 7.19
N PHE A 157 -14.05 11.19 5.96
CA PHE A 157 -15.15 11.60 5.10
C PHE A 157 -15.66 10.48 4.20
N TRP A 158 -14.97 9.35 4.12
CA TRP A 158 -15.43 8.20 3.35
C TRP A 158 -16.70 7.58 3.98
N PRO A 159 -17.75 7.20 3.21
CA PRO A 159 -17.93 7.30 1.76
C PRO A 159 -18.77 8.53 1.31
N ASP A 160 -18.88 9.58 2.12
CA ASP A 160 -19.62 10.80 1.78
C ASP A 160 -18.88 11.58 0.67
N ARG A 161 -19.28 11.37 -0.60
CA ARG A 161 -18.61 11.97 -1.77
C ARG A 161 -18.47 13.48 -1.69
N VAL A 162 -19.47 14.19 -1.18
CA VAL A 162 -19.40 15.65 -1.06
C VAL A 162 -18.32 16.03 -0.06
N LYS A 163 -18.27 15.37 1.10
CA LYS A 163 -17.23 15.62 2.10
C LYS A 163 -15.86 15.07 1.73
N TYR A 164 -15.78 14.02 0.92
CA TYR A 164 -14.51 13.38 0.55
C TYR A 164 -13.88 14.02 -0.70
N MET A 165 -14.66 14.24 -1.75
CA MET A 165 -14.20 14.79 -3.02
C MET A 165 -14.48 16.29 -3.21
N GLY A 166 -15.41 16.87 -2.45
CA GLY A 166 -15.89 18.25 -2.65
C GLY A 166 -17.17 18.32 -3.49
N THR A 167 -17.55 17.22 -4.14
CA THR A 167 -18.70 17.15 -5.03
C THR A 167 -19.19 15.70 -5.19
N ASP A 168 -20.49 15.53 -5.41
CA ASP A 168 -21.11 14.28 -5.84
C ASP A 168 -21.36 14.24 -7.35
N LYS A 169 -21.11 15.34 -8.06
CA LYS A 169 -21.25 15.41 -9.51
C LYS A 169 -20.25 14.50 -10.22
N ARG A 170 -20.65 14.05 -11.41
CA ARG A 170 -19.84 13.24 -12.32
C ARG A 170 -19.44 14.04 -13.57
N GLY A 171 -18.59 13.44 -14.40
CA GLY A 171 -18.11 14.08 -15.63
C GLY A 171 -17.24 15.31 -15.36
N GLU A 172 -17.12 16.19 -16.34
CA GLU A 172 -16.30 17.41 -16.27
C GLU A 172 -16.75 18.36 -15.15
N GLU A 173 -18.05 18.47 -14.89
CA GLU A 173 -18.56 19.28 -13.76
C GLU A 173 -18.11 18.73 -12.40
N GLY A 174 -18.00 17.40 -12.29
CA GLY A 174 -17.44 16.76 -11.11
C GLY A 174 -15.95 17.06 -10.96
N VAL A 175 -15.18 16.99 -12.05
CA VAL A 175 -13.74 17.33 -12.01
C VAL A 175 -13.53 18.79 -11.57
N ALA A 176 -14.32 19.72 -12.08
CA ALA A 176 -14.23 21.14 -11.71
C ALA A 176 -14.64 21.42 -10.25
N GLY A 177 -15.36 20.51 -9.60
CA GLY A 177 -15.81 20.64 -8.21
C GLY A 177 -14.94 19.91 -7.19
N LEU A 178 -13.76 19.41 -7.59
CA LEU A 178 -12.89 18.66 -6.71
C LEU A 178 -12.16 19.58 -5.72
N HIS A 179 -12.23 19.22 -4.45
CA HIS A 179 -11.51 19.84 -3.34
C HIS A 179 -11.07 18.76 -2.37
N PHE A 180 -9.77 18.53 -2.28
CA PHE A 180 -9.12 17.63 -1.32
C PHE A 180 -7.59 17.88 -1.37
N PRO A 181 -6.87 17.58 -0.28
CA PRO A 181 -5.44 17.86 -0.19
C PRO A 181 -4.64 16.91 -1.08
N GLY A 182 -3.41 17.27 -1.40
CA GLY A 182 -2.54 16.44 -2.24
C GLY A 182 -1.07 16.81 -2.13
N LEU A 183 -0.22 15.99 -2.73
CA LEU A 183 1.23 16.19 -2.74
C LEU A 183 1.61 17.33 -3.68
N HIS A 184 2.43 18.26 -3.19
CA HIS A 184 3.02 19.30 -4.05
C HIS A 184 4.07 18.70 -5.01
N PRO A 185 4.16 19.14 -6.28
CA PRO A 185 5.13 18.60 -7.23
C PRO A 185 6.60 18.69 -6.78
N ASP A 186 7.00 19.79 -6.14
CA ASP A 186 8.34 19.90 -5.54
C ASP A 186 8.60 18.86 -4.45
N ALA A 187 7.57 18.51 -3.67
CA ALA A 187 7.68 17.47 -2.65
C ALA A 187 7.75 16.07 -3.27
N ALA A 188 7.00 15.82 -4.34
CA ALA A 188 7.14 14.59 -5.15
C ALA A 188 8.57 14.45 -5.70
N ARG A 189 9.13 15.53 -6.24
CA ARG A 189 10.50 15.55 -6.77
C ARG A 189 11.52 15.28 -5.67
N TRP A 190 11.40 15.97 -4.55
CA TRP A 190 12.29 15.78 -3.41
C TRP A 190 12.23 14.35 -2.84
N LEU A 191 11.04 13.76 -2.72
CA LEU A 191 10.89 12.37 -2.28
C LEU A 191 11.55 11.38 -3.25
N ALA A 192 11.40 11.61 -4.55
CA ALA A 192 12.00 10.76 -5.58
C ALA A 192 13.54 10.90 -5.63
N GLU A 193 14.05 12.13 -5.65
CA GLU A 193 15.46 12.43 -5.91
C GLU A 193 16.31 12.42 -4.62
N GLU A 194 15.82 13.04 -3.54
CA GLU A 194 16.59 13.25 -2.31
C GLU A 194 16.35 12.17 -1.24
N ARG A 195 15.26 11.41 -1.34
CA ARG A 195 14.95 10.29 -0.44
C ARG A 195 14.92 8.93 -1.11
N ALA A 196 14.81 8.87 -2.44
CA ALA A 196 14.76 7.62 -3.20
C ALA A 196 13.76 6.63 -2.58
N ILE A 197 12.53 7.12 -2.33
CA ILE A 197 11.43 6.29 -1.84
C ILE A 197 11.02 5.28 -2.91
N LYS A 198 10.37 4.19 -2.51
CA LYS A 198 9.96 3.13 -3.45
C LYS A 198 8.47 3.10 -3.77
N ALA A 199 7.65 3.78 -2.96
CA ALA A 199 6.22 3.99 -3.20
C ALA A 199 5.75 5.19 -2.37
N PHE A 200 4.75 5.90 -2.87
CA PHE A 200 4.08 6.99 -2.15
C PHE A 200 2.59 6.69 -2.05
N GLY A 201 1.98 6.99 -0.90
CA GLY A 201 0.55 6.81 -0.71
C GLY A 201 -0.09 7.84 0.21
N LEU A 202 -1.40 7.99 0.10
CA LEU A 202 -2.19 8.93 0.90
C LEU A 202 -3.67 8.51 0.98
N ASP A 203 -4.43 9.18 1.85
CA ASP A 203 -5.85 8.89 2.13
C ASP A 203 -6.83 9.76 1.33
N THR A 204 -6.44 10.24 0.14
CA THR A 204 -7.27 11.06 -0.76
C THR A 204 -7.50 10.37 -2.12
N PRO A 205 -8.45 10.85 -2.95
CA PRO A 205 -8.76 10.26 -4.25
C PRO A 205 -7.74 10.51 -5.37
N SER A 206 -6.64 11.22 -5.08
CA SER A 206 -5.55 11.46 -6.02
C SER A 206 -4.25 11.79 -5.29
N ILE A 207 -3.07 11.40 -5.81
CA ILE A 207 -1.76 11.90 -5.34
C ILE A 207 -1.72 13.43 -5.43
N ASP A 208 -2.27 13.96 -6.51
CA ASP A 208 -2.42 15.39 -6.73
C ASP A 208 -3.59 15.97 -5.92
N TYR A 209 -3.58 17.27 -5.69
CA TYR A 209 -4.68 17.99 -5.03
C TYR A 209 -5.89 18.14 -5.97
N GLY A 210 -7.08 18.35 -5.42
CA GLY A 210 -8.34 18.30 -6.18
C GLY A 210 -8.40 19.23 -7.39
N GLN A 211 -7.80 20.42 -7.31
CA GLN A 211 -7.79 21.39 -8.42
C GLN A 211 -6.63 21.20 -9.40
N SER A 212 -5.81 20.17 -9.24
CA SER A 212 -4.72 19.89 -10.18
C SER A 212 -5.28 19.59 -11.56
N VAL A 213 -4.81 20.35 -12.55
CA VAL A 213 -5.16 20.14 -13.97
C VAL A 213 -4.06 19.36 -14.69
N ASN A 214 -2.81 19.51 -14.22
CA ASN A 214 -1.63 18.95 -14.88
C ASN A 214 -1.17 17.64 -14.26
N PHE A 215 -1.60 17.29 -13.04
CA PHE A 215 -1.20 16.05 -12.36
C PHE A 215 0.34 15.89 -12.26
N GLU A 216 1.04 16.99 -11.93
CA GLU A 216 2.51 17.02 -11.99
C GLU A 216 3.14 16.08 -10.94
N SER A 217 2.48 15.85 -9.80
CA SER A 217 2.99 14.91 -8.80
C SER A 217 2.94 13.47 -9.32
N HIS A 218 1.86 13.07 -9.99
CA HIS A 218 1.82 11.79 -10.70
C HIS A 218 2.93 11.66 -11.74
N GLN A 219 3.12 12.67 -12.58
CA GLN A 219 4.14 12.65 -13.64
C GLN A 219 5.54 12.48 -13.06
N VAL A 220 5.86 13.21 -11.98
CA VAL A 220 7.17 13.15 -11.32
C VAL A 220 7.43 11.76 -10.73
N LEU A 221 6.48 11.20 -9.98
CA LEU A 221 6.62 9.88 -9.36
C LEU A 221 6.66 8.77 -10.41
N GLY A 222 5.76 8.81 -11.40
CA GLY A 222 5.69 7.85 -12.49
C GLY A 222 6.98 7.84 -13.32
N ALA A 223 7.53 9.02 -13.64
CA ALA A 223 8.81 9.13 -14.35
C ALA A 223 9.97 8.45 -13.59
N ALA A 224 9.90 8.40 -12.26
CA ALA A 224 10.86 7.72 -11.40
C ALA A 224 10.55 6.22 -11.15
N ASN A 225 9.52 5.65 -11.80
CA ASN A 225 9.01 4.29 -11.50
C ASN A 225 8.60 4.11 -10.03
N ILE A 226 8.03 5.16 -9.42
CA ILE A 226 7.48 5.12 -8.08
C ILE A 226 5.95 4.99 -8.20
N PRO A 227 5.35 3.85 -7.80
CA PRO A 227 3.89 3.69 -7.81
C PRO A 227 3.20 4.57 -6.75
N GLY A 228 1.97 4.98 -7.09
CA GLY A 228 1.06 5.70 -6.21
C GLY A 228 0.07 4.75 -5.52
N LEU A 229 -0.33 5.08 -4.30
CA LEU A 229 -1.32 4.32 -3.51
C LEU A 229 -2.37 5.30 -2.98
N GLU A 230 -3.59 5.19 -3.48
CA GLU A 230 -4.64 6.19 -3.23
C GLU A 230 -5.81 5.64 -2.42
N ASN A 231 -6.58 6.54 -1.82
CA ASN A 231 -7.72 6.22 -0.96
C ASN A 231 -7.37 5.19 0.13
N ILE A 232 -6.21 5.35 0.76
CA ILE A 232 -5.78 4.44 1.83
C ILE A 232 -6.63 4.71 3.07
N ALA A 233 -7.28 3.67 3.60
CA ALA A 233 -8.08 3.77 4.82
C ALA A 233 -7.19 3.72 6.06
N ASN A 234 -7.70 4.24 7.18
CA ASN A 234 -7.16 3.98 8.52
C ASN A 234 -5.67 4.38 8.75
N LEU A 235 -5.10 5.30 7.96
CA LEU A 235 -3.71 5.75 8.15
C LEU A 235 -3.43 6.28 9.56
N GLY A 236 -4.39 6.95 10.19
CA GLY A 236 -4.29 7.41 11.58
C GLY A 236 -4.15 6.31 12.64
N GLN A 237 -4.31 5.03 12.28
CA GLN A 237 -4.05 3.90 13.18
C GLN A 237 -2.58 3.44 13.20
N LEU A 238 -1.76 3.97 12.28
CA LEU A 238 -0.37 3.58 12.13
C LEU A 238 0.54 4.54 12.92
N PRO A 239 1.60 4.03 13.58
CA PRO A 239 2.64 4.89 14.13
C PRO A 239 3.41 5.58 13.01
N ALA A 240 4.08 6.68 13.34
CA ALA A 240 4.98 7.38 12.41
C ALA A 240 6.04 6.45 11.80
N ARG A 241 6.54 5.47 12.56
CA ARG A 241 7.54 4.49 12.12
C ARG A 241 7.27 3.10 12.68
N GLY A 242 7.86 2.10 12.03
CA GLY A 242 7.88 0.71 12.50
C GLY A 242 6.81 -0.18 11.87
N SER A 243 5.84 0.40 11.16
CA SER A 243 4.86 -0.35 10.38
C SER A 243 5.52 -1.08 9.21
N TRP A 244 5.05 -2.29 8.92
CA TRP A 244 5.39 -3.02 7.70
C TRP A 244 4.15 -3.14 6.80
N VAL A 245 4.20 -2.53 5.62
CA VAL A 245 3.11 -2.49 4.66
C VAL A 245 3.21 -3.65 3.68
N VAL A 246 2.05 -4.19 3.31
CA VAL A 246 1.84 -5.11 2.19
C VAL A 246 0.71 -4.53 1.35
N GLY A 247 1.03 -3.98 0.18
CA GLY A 247 0.08 -3.37 -0.73
C GLY A 247 0.05 -4.08 -2.08
N LEU A 248 -0.71 -5.19 -2.19
CA LEU A 248 -0.73 -6.01 -3.41
C LEU A 248 -1.99 -5.77 -4.26
N PRO A 249 -1.88 -5.11 -5.43
CA PRO A 249 -3.00 -4.89 -6.33
C PRO A 249 -3.40 -6.17 -7.07
N MET A 250 -4.59 -6.16 -7.68
CA MET A 250 -4.89 -7.15 -8.71
C MET A 250 -3.83 -7.12 -9.83
N LEU A 251 -3.34 -8.29 -10.24
CA LEU A 251 -2.34 -8.40 -11.31
C LEU A 251 -3.00 -8.26 -12.70
N ILE A 252 -3.41 -7.05 -13.05
CA ILE A 252 -3.95 -6.71 -14.36
C ILE A 252 -2.79 -6.54 -15.33
N ARG A 253 -2.73 -7.40 -16.36
CA ARG A 253 -1.70 -7.32 -17.39
C ARG A 253 -1.91 -6.06 -18.24
N HIS A 254 -0.84 -5.30 -18.45
CA HIS A 254 -0.83 -3.99 -19.10
C HIS A 254 -1.68 -2.94 -18.37
N GLY A 255 -1.97 -3.17 -17.09
CA GLY A 255 -2.80 -2.29 -16.28
C GLY A 255 -2.08 -0.99 -15.96
N SER A 256 -2.80 0.13 -16.06
CA SER A 256 -2.32 1.44 -15.61
C SER A 256 -2.53 1.65 -14.12
N GLY A 257 -3.42 0.88 -13.52
CA GLY A 257 -3.59 0.75 -12.09
C GLY A 257 -4.39 -0.51 -11.77
N ALA A 258 -4.70 -0.71 -10.50
CA ALA A 258 -5.61 -1.78 -10.09
C ALA A 258 -6.13 -1.57 -8.65
N PRO A 259 -7.36 -2.02 -8.36
CA PRO A 259 -7.85 -2.14 -7.00
C PRO A 259 -6.90 -2.97 -6.14
N LEU A 260 -6.75 -2.56 -4.88
CA LEU A 260 -5.69 -2.99 -3.99
C LEU A 260 -6.23 -3.37 -2.61
N ARG A 261 -5.80 -4.53 -2.10
CA ARG A 261 -5.85 -4.80 -0.67
C ARG A 261 -4.52 -4.42 -0.02
N ILE A 262 -4.52 -3.35 0.76
CA ILE A 262 -3.36 -2.88 1.51
C ILE A 262 -3.57 -3.09 3.01
N VAL A 263 -2.56 -3.65 3.65
CA VAL A 263 -2.54 -3.89 5.09
C VAL A 263 -1.20 -3.44 5.67
N ALA A 264 -1.20 -3.10 6.95
CA ALA A 264 0.03 -2.86 7.68
C ALA A 264 0.10 -3.70 8.94
N LEU A 265 1.25 -4.31 9.18
CA LEU A 265 1.60 -4.87 10.47
C LEU A 265 2.18 -3.77 11.34
N VAL A 266 1.50 -3.46 12.44
CA VAL A 266 1.98 -2.54 13.46
C VAL A 266 2.61 -3.37 14.59
N PRO A 267 3.89 -3.16 14.92
CA PRO A 267 4.56 -3.92 15.97
C PRO A 267 3.88 -3.68 17.33
N GLU A 268 3.83 -4.72 18.17
CA GLU A 268 3.45 -4.56 19.57
C GLU A 268 4.52 -3.74 20.31
N LYS A 269 4.10 -2.87 21.24
CA LYS A 269 5.00 -2.04 22.05
C LYS A 269 5.72 -2.85 23.11
#